data_AF-A0A2T2URS8-F1
#
_entry.id   AF-A0A2T2URS8-F1
#
_cell.length_a   1.000
_cell.length_b   1.000
_cell.length_c   1.000
_cell.angle_alpha   90.00
_cell.angle_beta   90.00
_cell.angle_gamma   90.00
#
_symmetry.space_group_name_H-M   'P 1'
#
loop_
_entity.id
_entity.type
_entity.pdbx_description
1 polymer ?
#
loop_
_entity_poly.entity_id
_entity_poly.type
_entity_poly.pdbx_seq_one_letter_code
_entity_poly.pdbx_strand_id
1 'polypeptide(L)'
;MSESGEPVLSSSFTLEGRTLWFGTIELHQEEVVISGWTWTGPVTERIDIEEIKKVEKWTVTLGPNIRLHRANGKRPVFGRIHKEAKFWELAFEKDDRVDLTLRH
;
A
#
# COMPACT_ATOMS: atom_id res chain seq x y z
N MET A 1 0.78 16.15 -16.56
CA MET A 1 1.42 15.03 -15.82
C MET A 1 1.96 15.66 -14.55
N SER A 2 1.24 15.54 -13.45
CA SER A 2 1.70 16.12 -12.19
C SER A 2 2.88 15.29 -11.69
N GLU A 3 4.03 15.91 -11.46
CA GLU A 3 5.09 15.33 -10.65
C GLU A 3 4.52 15.18 -9.23
N SER A 4 4.04 13.98 -8.90
CA SER A 4 3.98 13.57 -7.50
C SER A 4 5.43 13.63 -6.99
N GLY A 5 5.70 14.45 -5.98
CA GLY A 5 7.05 14.65 -5.43
C GLY A 5 7.68 13.35 -4.91
N GLU A 6 8.84 13.43 -4.26
CA GLU A 6 9.47 12.24 -3.66
C GLU A 6 8.49 11.55 -2.68
N PRO A 7 8.40 10.21 -2.72
CA PRO A 7 7.51 9.48 -1.82
C PRO A 7 7.94 9.65 -0.36
N VAL A 8 6.96 9.81 0.53
CA VAL A 8 7.18 9.85 1.99
C VAL A 8 7.72 8.50 2.48
N LEU A 9 7.20 7.40 1.92
CA LEU A 9 7.71 6.05 2.14
C LEU A 9 7.74 5.30 0.81
N SER A 10 8.76 4.46 0.62
CA SER A 10 8.83 3.51 -0.48
C SER A 10 9.34 2.18 0.05
N SER A 11 8.73 1.07 -0.38
CA SER A 11 9.11 -0.26 0.09
C SER A 11 8.86 -1.33 -0.96
N SER A 12 9.71 -2.35 -0.98
CA SER A 12 9.45 -3.55 -1.76
C SER A 12 8.16 -4.24 -1.28
N PHE A 13 7.32 -4.62 -2.24
CA PHE A 13 5.97 -5.08 -2.02
C PHE A 13 5.64 -6.34 -2.82
N THR A 14 5.13 -7.36 -2.15
CA THR A 14 4.45 -8.47 -2.82
C THR A 14 2.95 -8.25 -2.72
N LEU A 15 2.29 -8.17 -3.87
CA LEU A 15 0.85 -8.09 -3.94
C LEU A 15 0.23 -9.49 -3.85
N GLU A 16 -0.78 -9.65 -3.02
CA GLU A 16 -1.50 -10.92 -2.88
C GLU A 16 -2.55 -11.07 -4.00
N GLY A 17 -2.74 -12.30 -4.48
CA GLY A 17 -3.73 -12.59 -5.53
C GLY A 17 -3.33 -12.22 -6.97
N ARG A 18 -2.19 -11.56 -7.19
CA ARG A 18 -1.58 -11.44 -8.53
C ARG A 18 -0.05 -11.41 -8.45
N THR A 19 0.62 -12.03 -9.41
CA THR A 19 2.08 -11.91 -9.55
C THR A 19 2.45 -10.49 -9.96
N LEU A 20 3.31 -9.85 -9.15
CA LEU A 20 3.89 -8.55 -9.40
C LEU A 20 5.39 -8.64 -9.14
N TRP A 21 6.20 -8.73 -10.20
CA TRP A 21 7.65 -8.78 -10.09
C TRP A 21 8.22 -7.41 -9.81
N PHE A 22 9.27 -7.37 -8.99
CA PHE A 22 9.91 -6.13 -8.54
C PHE A 22 8.87 -5.12 -8.02
N GLY A 23 7.87 -5.63 -7.29
CA GLY A 23 6.78 -4.83 -6.79
C GLY A 23 7.26 -3.80 -5.77
N THR A 24 6.71 -2.60 -5.85
CA THR A 24 6.94 -1.50 -4.92
C THR A 24 5.59 -0.94 -4.48
N ILE A 25 5.51 -0.51 -3.23
CA ILE A 25 4.43 0.32 -2.71
C ILE A 25 5.05 1.62 -2.20
N GLU A 26 4.44 2.72 -2.55
CA GLU A 26 4.90 4.07 -2.21
C GLU A 26 3.75 4.86 -1.61
N LEU A 27 4.03 5.58 -0.53
CA LEU A 27 3.12 6.53 0.08
C LEU A 27 3.55 7.93 -0.32
N HIS A 28 2.68 8.62 -1.04
CA HIS A 28 2.78 10.04 -1.35
C HIS A 28 1.81 10.81 -0.46
N GLN A 29 1.86 12.14 -0.53
CA GLN A 29 1.01 12.99 0.30
C GLN A 29 -0.49 12.76 0.05
N GLU A 30 -0.89 12.49 -1.20
CA GLU A 30 -2.30 12.36 -1.60
C GLU A 30 -2.66 10.98 -2.14
N GLU A 31 -1.70 10.06 -2.28
CA GLU A 31 -1.94 8.76 -2.91
C GLU A 31 -1.01 7.66 -2.39
N VAL A 32 -1.48 6.42 -2.51
CA VAL A 32 -0.65 5.23 -2.44
C VAL A 32 -0.46 4.70 -3.86
N VAL A 33 0.79 4.48 -4.25
CA VAL A 33 1.16 3.97 -5.57
C VAL A 33 1.71 2.57 -5.43
N ILE A 34 1.17 1.62 -6.19
CA ILE A 34 1.68 0.25 -6.28
C ILE A 34 2.14 0.03 -7.71
N SER A 35 3.41 -0.31 -7.89
CA SER A 35 4.03 -0.48 -9.21
C SER A 35 4.84 -1.76 -9.29
N GLY A 36 5.10 -2.22 -10.51
CA GLY A 36 5.94 -3.38 -10.76
C GLY A 36 5.70 -3.94 -12.16
N TRP A 37 6.07 -5.20 -12.36
CA TRP A 37 5.97 -5.88 -13.64
C TRP A 37 5.05 -7.10 -13.57
N THR A 38 4.22 -7.24 -14.58
CA THR A 38 3.47 -8.46 -14.88
C THR A 38 4.03 -9.09 -16.16
N TRP A 39 3.53 -10.25 -16.53
CA TRP A 39 3.93 -10.91 -17.79
C TRP A 39 3.50 -10.11 -19.02
N THR A 40 2.48 -9.24 -18.88
CA THR A 40 2.02 -8.32 -19.93
C THR A 40 2.81 -7.01 -20.01
N GLY A 41 3.73 -6.77 -19.07
CA GLY A 41 4.50 -5.53 -19.00
C GLY A 41 4.33 -4.78 -17.67
N PRO A 42 4.77 -3.51 -17.61
CA PRO A 42 4.75 -2.73 -16.39
C PRO A 42 3.32 -2.35 -16.02
N VAL A 43 3.04 -2.32 -14.72
CA VAL A 43 1.76 -1.90 -14.16
C VAL A 43 1.98 -0.88 -13.07
N THR A 44 1.09 0.11 -13.01
CA THR A 44 1.02 1.08 -11.92
C THR A 44 -0.44 1.26 -11.53
N GLU A 45 -0.73 1.05 -10.26
CA GLU A 45 -2.03 1.28 -9.65
C GLU A 45 -1.89 2.43 -8.65
N ARG A 46 -2.70 3.47 -8.84
CA ARG A 46 -2.76 4.64 -7.95
C ARG A 46 -4.06 4.58 -7.16
N ILE A 47 -3.96 4.85 -5.87
CA ILE A 47 -5.10 4.86 -4.96
C ILE A 47 -5.02 6.17 -4.18
N ASP A 48 -5.93 7.09 -4.45
CA ASP A 48 -6.00 8.33 -3.68
C ASP A 48 -6.21 8.00 -2.20
N ILE A 49 -5.53 8.73 -1.31
CA ILE A 49 -5.60 8.49 0.12
C ILE A 49 -7.02 8.66 0.64
N GLU A 50 -7.80 9.57 0.05
CA GLU A 50 -9.23 9.76 0.37
C GLU A 50 -10.10 8.54 -0.01
N GLU A 51 -9.66 7.71 -0.96
CA GLU A 51 -10.33 6.45 -1.28
C GLU A 51 -10.01 5.35 -0.26
N ILE A 52 -8.96 5.49 0.54
CA ILE A 52 -8.57 4.48 1.53
C ILE A 52 -9.31 4.77 2.84
N LYS A 53 -10.35 3.98 3.12
CA LYS A 53 -11.17 4.20 4.33
C LYS A 53 -10.63 3.52 5.57
N LYS A 54 -9.88 2.44 5.37
CA LYS A 54 -9.30 1.67 6.46
C LYS A 54 -8.01 1.00 6.02
N VAL A 55 -7.01 1.01 6.88
CA VAL A 55 -5.80 0.22 6.74
C VAL A 55 -5.75 -0.81 7.86
N GLU A 56 -5.58 -2.07 7.51
CA GLU A 56 -5.27 -3.12 8.48
C GLU A 56 -3.80 -3.49 8.34
N LYS A 57 -3.08 -3.52 9.47
CA LYS A 57 -1.68 -3.94 9.52
C LYS A 57 -1.52 -5.08 10.50
N TRP A 58 -0.83 -6.13 10.08
CA TRP A 58 -0.52 -7.30 10.91
C TRP A 58 0.94 -7.32 11.32
N THR A 59 1.22 -7.78 12.54
CA THR A 59 2.59 -8.00 13.02
C THR A 59 3.00 -9.46 12.83
N VAL A 60 3.13 -9.87 11.56
CA VAL A 60 3.41 -11.26 11.17
C VAL A 60 4.76 -11.40 10.45
N THR A 61 5.44 -12.52 10.69
CA THR A 61 6.70 -12.87 10.04
C THR A 61 6.51 -13.53 8.68
N LEU A 62 5.31 -14.03 8.36
CA LEU A 62 4.95 -14.67 7.07
C LEU A 62 3.58 -14.20 6.59
N GLY A 63 3.36 -14.23 5.27
CA GLY A 63 2.11 -13.81 4.63
C GLY A 63 1.92 -12.29 4.50
N PRO A 64 0.72 -11.84 4.05
CA PRO A 64 0.39 -10.43 3.96
C PRO A 64 0.46 -9.73 5.32
N ASN A 65 0.99 -8.51 5.34
CA ASN A 65 1.10 -7.70 6.55
C ASN A 65 0.40 -6.35 6.44
N ILE A 66 -0.20 -6.04 5.29
CA ILE A 66 -0.98 -4.83 5.09
C ILE A 66 -2.18 -5.08 4.16
N ARG A 67 -3.29 -4.39 4.44
CA ARG A 67 -4.49 -4.34 3.61
C ARG A 67 -5.06 -2.93 3.60
N LEU A 68 -5.30 -2.40 2.40
CA LEU A 68 -5.93 -1.12 2.13
C LEU A 68 -7.37 -1.37 1.69
N HIS A 69 -8.34 -0.98 2.52
CA HIS A 69 -9.75 -1.06 2.19
C HIS A 69 -10.17 0.21 1.44
N ARG A 70 -10.67 0.01 0.23
CA ARG A 70 -11.04 1.10 -0.67
C ARG A 70 -12.53 1.44 -0.53
N ALA A 71 -12.87 2.71 -0.74
CA ALA A 71 -14.23 3.21 -0.77
C ALA A 71 -15.01 2.67 -1.99
N ASN A 72 -16.32 2.94 -2.01
CA ASN A 72 -17.20 2.73 -3.17
C ASN A 72 -17.24 1.27 -3.68
N GLY A 73 -17.06 0.29 -2.78
CA GLY A 73 -17.12 -1.13 -3.12
C GLY A 73 -15.94 -1.63 -3.97
N LYS A 74 -14.88 -0.81 -4.16
CA LYS A 74 -13.66 -1.25 -4.82
C LYS A 74 -12.99 -2.35 -3.99
N ARG A 75 -12.37 -3.33 -4.67
CA ARG A 75 -11.71 -4.45 -3.99
C ARG A 75 -10.56 -3.93 -3.11
N PRO A 76 -10.40 -4.47 -1.89
CA PRO A 76 -9.23 -4.18 -1.08
C PRO A 76 -7.94 -4.60 -1.79
N VAL A 77 -6.88 -3.84 -1.56
CA VAL A 77 -5.53 -4.20 -1.99
C VAL A 77 -4.76 -4.69 -0.77
N PHE A 78 -4.13 -5.85 -0.86
CA PHE A 78 -3.43 -6.42 0.28
C PHE A 78 -2.22 -7.20 -0.16
N GLY A 79 -1.22 -7.26 0.71
CA GLY A 79 0.06 -7.85 0.37
C GLY A 79 1.05 -7.70 1.49
N ARG A 80 2.32 -7.79 1.13
CA ARG A 80 3.44 -7.81 2.06
C ARG A 80 4.45 -6.74 1.74
N ILE A 81 4.65 -5.84 2.69
CA ILE A 81 5.81 -4.97 2.77
C ILE A 81 6.96 -5.77 3.38
N HIS A 82 8.06 -5.93 2.64
CA HIS A 82 9.13 -6.86 3.03
C HIS A 82 10.03 -6.35 4.15
N LYS A 83 10.28 -5.04 4.18
CA LYS A 83 11.14 -4.38 5.16
C LYS A 83 10.43 -3.16 5.68
N GLU A 84 10.71 -2.82 6.95
CA GLU A 84 10.32 -1.53 7.50
C GLU A 84 8.80 -1.25 7.53
N ALA A 85 7.97 -2.30 7.57
CA ALA A 85 6.51 -2.19 7.67
C ALA A 85 6.03 -1.39 8.90
N LYS A 86 6.89 -1.22 9.92
CA LYS A 86 6.62 -0.36 11.08
C LYS A 86 6.54 1.13 10.69
N PHE A 87 7.27 1.60 9.69
CA PHE A 87 7.18 3.01 9.27
C PHE A 87 5.85 3.30 8.58
N TRP A 88 5.28 2.33 7.89
CA TRP A 88 3.94 2.44 7.28
C TRP A 88 2.84 2.54 8.34
N GLU A 89 2.94 1.74 9.40
CA GLU A 89 2.07 1.88 10.58
C GLU A 89 2.14 3.30 11.15
N LEU A 90 3.35 3.82 11.41
CA LEU A 90 3.53 5.17 11.95
C LEU A 90 3.06 6.29 11.01
N ALA A 91 3.14 6.09 9.69
CA ALA A 91 2.66 7.06 8.72
C ALA A 91 1.13 7.12 8.71
N PHE A 92 0.45 5.97 8.68
CA PHE A 92 -1.02 5.94 8.71
C PHE A 92 -1.60 6.32 10.08
N GLU A 93 -0.89 6.07 11.18
CA GLU A 93 -1.31 6.53 12.52
C GLU A 93 -1.39 8.06 12.60
N LYS A 94 -0.59 8.78 11.81
CA LYS A 94 -0.55 10.24 11.76
C LYS A 94 -1.47 10.86 10.71
N ASP A 95 -2.10 10.04 9.86
CA ASP A 95 -2.95 10.50 8.78
C ASP A 95 -4.42 10.39 9.20
N ASP A 96 -5.07 11.53 9.45
CA ASP A 96 -6.46 11.61 9.92
C ASP A 96 -7.49 11.22 8.86
N ARG A 97 -7.08 11.05 7.60
CA ARG A 97 -7.94 10.64 6.49
C ARG A 97 -8.22 9.15 6.48
N VAL A 98 -7.46 8.35 7.23
CA VAL A 98 -7.47 6.89 7.19
C VAL A 98 -7.67 6.29 8.60
N ASP A 99 -8.55 5.30 8.73
CA ASP A 99 -8.66 4.51 9.96
C ASP A 99 -7.62 3.38 9.99
N LEU A 100 -6.67 3.43 10.93
CA LEU A 100 -5.67 2.38 11.12
C LEU A 100 -6.12 1.36 12.17
N THR A 101 -6.19 0.08 11.78
CA THR A 101 -6.40 -1.05 12.69
C THR A 101 -5.15 -1.93 12.75
N LEU A 102 -4.56 -2.02 13.93
CA LEU A 102 -3.48 -2.97 14.22
C LEU A 102 -4.06 -4.35 14.56
N ARG A 103 -3.52 -5.39 13.93
CA ARG A 103 -3.88 -6.78 14.14
C ARG A 103 -2.68 -7.53 14.73
N HIS A 104 -2.94 -8.28 15.80
CA HIS A 104 -1.98 -9.15 16.47
C HIS A 104 -2.08 -10.58 15.95
#